data_AF-A0A1F8KWE4-F1
#
_entry.id   AF-A0A1F8KWE4-F1
#
_cell.length_a   1.000
_cell.length_b   1.000
_cell.length_c   1.000
_cell.angle_alpha   90.00
_cell.angle_beta   90.00
_cell.angle_gamma   90.00
#
_symmetry.space_group_name_H-M   'P 1'
#
loop_
_entity.id
_entity.type
_entity.pdbx_description
1 polymer ?
#
loop_
_entity_poly.entity_id
_entity_poly.type
_entity_poly.pdbx_seq_one_letter_code
_entity_poly.pdbx_strand_id
1 'polypeptide(L)'
;MTIQAVLLGIIAPIFFGAVFHLWRGGATWRLGLYIALAMVGFWVGHLVGTRLGWEFLKVGSLQMGIGTISAILFMLLGHWLSFKQPEAETARPKRPTRSVRR
;
A
#
# COMPACT_ATOMS: atom_id res chain seq x y z
N MET A 1 -15.46 -5.16 19.60
CA MET A 1 -14.63 -3.93 19.68
C MET A 1 -15.49 -2.82 20.24
N THR A 2 -14.93 -1.89 21.02
CA THR A 2 -15.63 -0.65 21.41
C THR A 2 -15.65 0.34 20.24
N ILE A 3 -16.52 1.35 20.28
CA ILE A 3 -16.58 2.37 19.21
C ILE A 3 -15.26 3.12 19.04
N GLN A 4 -14.58 3.42 20.16
CA GLN A 4 -13.28 4.10 20.16
C GLN A 4 -12.21 3.27 19.45
N ALA A 5 -12.21 1.94 19.67
CA ALA A 5 -11.29 1.03 19.01
C ALA A 5 -11.54 0.95 17.50
N VAL A 6 -12.80 1.00 17.07
CA VAL A 6 -13.16 1.04 15.64
C VAL A 6 -12.68 2.33 15.00
N LEU A 7 -12.94 3.49 15.62
CA LEU A 7 -12.46 4.78 15.14
C LEU A 7 -10.94 4.81 15.00
N LEU A 8 -10.23 4.32 16.02
CA LEU A 8 -8.77 4.23 15.99
C LEU A 8 -8.29 3.28 14.89
N GLY A 9 -8.98 2.15 14.68
CA GLY A 9 -8.70 1.20 13.60
C GLY A 9 -8.99 1.72 12.20
N ILE A 10 -9.71 2.83 12.05
CA ILE A 10 -9.90 3.53 10.78
C ILE A 10 -8.87 4.65 10.63
N ILE A 11 -8.69 5.47 11.66
CA ILE A 11 -7.80 6.65 11.63
C ILE A 11 -6.33 6.23 11.47
N ALA A 12 -5.88 5.22 12.22
CA ALA A 12 -4.48 4.79 12.22
C ALA A 12 -3.99 4.35 10.82
N PRO A 13 -4.67 3.43 10.10
CA PRO A 13 -4.26 3.07 8.75
C PRO A 13 -4.42 4.20 7.71
N ILE A 14 -5.35 5.15 7.86
CA ILE A 14 -5.41 6.35 7.00
C ILE A 14 -4.12 7.16 7.20
N PHE A 15 -3.75 7.40 8.46
CA PHE A 15 -2.53 8.11 8.81
C PHE A 15 -1.29 7.40 8.25
N PHE A 16 -1.17 6.07 8.42
CA PHE A 16 -0.05 5.30 7.88
C PHE A 16 0.01 5.35 6.35
N GLY A 17 -1.13 5.25 5.66
CA GLY A 17 -1.20 5.38 4.20
C GLY A 17 -0.74 6.76 3.71
N ALA A 18 -1.15 7.83 4.40
CA ALA A 18 -0.72 9.19 4.10
C ALA A 18 0.77 9.40 4.37
N VAL A 19 1.30 8.95 5.51
CA VAL A 19 2.73 9.03 5.84
C VAL A 19 3.57 8.26 4.82
N PHE A 20 3.14 7.05 4.45
CA PHE A 20 3.84 6.24 3.44
C PHE A 20 3.82 6.91 2.06
N HIS A 21 2.70 7.54 1.67
CA HIS A 21 2.60 8.32 0.45
C HIS A 21 3.57 9.50 0.45
N LEU A 22 3.63 10.28 1.54
CA LEU A 22 4.54 11.41 1.68
C LEU A 22 6.00 10.97 1.64
N TRP A 23 6.33 9.82 2.24
CA TRP A 23 7.68 9.28 2.22
C TRP A 23 8.11 8.80 0.83
N ARG A 24 7.25 8.09 0.10
CA ARG A 24 7.57 7.56 -1.24
C ARG A 24 7.40 8.59 -2.36
N GLY A 25 6.53 9.58 -2.17
CA GLY A 25 6.11 10.50 -3.21
C GLY A 25 5.31 9.84 -4.34
N GLY A 26 5.01 10.63 -5.37
CA GLY A 26 4.35 10.19 -6.61
C GLY A 26 3.00 10.86 -6.86
N ALA A 27 2.24 10.31 -7.81
CA ALA A 27 0.95 10.87 -8.22
C ALA A 27 -0.11 10.80 -7.10
N THR A 28 -1.00 11.80 -7.05
CA THR A 28 -2.06 11.91 -6.02
C THR A 28 -2.96 10.68 -5.95
N TRP A 29 -3.23 10.00 -7.07
CA TRP A 29 -4.04 8.78 -7.07
C TRP A 29 -3.43 7.65 -6.22
N ARG A 30 -2.09 7.62 -6.08
CA ARG A 30 -1.39 6.64 -5.25
C ARG A 30 -1.68 6.81 -3.76
N LEU A 31 -2.08 8.00 -3.32
CA LEU A 31 -2.52 8.21 -1.93
C LEU A 31 -3.73 7.33 -1.62
N GLY A 32 -4.75 7.36 -2.49
CA GLY A 32 -5.94 6.51 -2.33
C GLY A 32 -5.59 5.03 -2.33
N LEU A 33 -4.67 4.61 -3.22
CA LEU A 33 -4.17 3.24 -3.25
C LEU A 33 -3.48 2.86 -1.92
N TYR A 34 -2.55 3.66 -1.41
CA TYR A 34 -1.86 3.33 -0.16
C TYR A 34 -2.77 3.34 1.05
N ILE A 35 -3.74 4.27 1.14
CA ILE A 35 -4.75 4.26 2.19
C ILE A 35 -5.58 2.98 2.13
N ALA A 36 -6.05 2.58 0.94
CA ALA A 36 -6.83 1.35 0.77
C ALA A 36 -6.02 0.11 1.17
N LEU A 37 -4.76 0.01 0.75
CA LEU A 37 -3.89 -1.11 1.13
C LEU A 37 -3.57 -1.12 2.63
N ALA A 38 -3.30 0.04 3.23
CA ALA A 38 -3.11 0.16 4.67
C ALA A 38 -4.35 -0.30 5.43
N MET A 39 -5.55 0.03 4.93
CA MET A 39 -6.82 -0.38 5.52
C MET A 39 -6.98 -1.90 5.50
N VAL A 40 -6.80 -2.51 4.33
CA VAL A 40 -6.92 -3.95 4.15
C VAL A 40 -5.87 -4.68 5.00
N GLY A 41 -4.61 -4.26 4.90
CA GLY A 41 -3.52 -4.84 5.68
C GLY A 41 -3.79 -4.76 7.18
N PHE A 42 -4.17 -3.59 7.69
CA PHE A 42 -4.42 -3.37 9.11
C PHE A 42 -5.53 -4.27 9.65
N TRP A 43 -6.68 -4.35 8.98
CA TRP A 43 -7.80 -5.18 9.44
C TRP A 43 -7.50 -6.68 9.31
N VAL A 44 -6.76 -7.10 8.27
CA VAL A 44 -6.29 -8.47 8.14
C VAL A 44 -5.36 -8.84 9.30
N GLY A 45 -4.34 -8.02 9.59
CA GLY A 45 -3.46 -8.26 10.73
C GLY A 45 -4.18 -8.20 12.06
N HIS A 46 -5.13 -7.27 12.23
CA HIS A 46 -5.94 -7.22 13.45
C HIS A 46 -6.70 -8.52 13.69
N LEU A 47 -7.33 -9.04 12.63
CA LEU A 47 -8.10 -10.27 12.70
C LEU A 47 -7.21 -11.48 12.96
N VAL A 48 -6.04 -11.57 12.30
CA VAL A 48 -5.04 -12.62 12.54
C VAL A 48 -4.52 -12.56 13.97
N GLY A 49 -4.13 -11.38 14.45
CA GLY A 49 -3.63 -11.21 15.82
C GLY A 49 -4.67 -11.56 16.88
N THR A 50 -5.94 -11.21 16.63
CA THR A 50 -7.04 -11.58 17.52
C THR A 50 -7.24 -13.09 17.57
N ARG A 51 -7.17 -13.78 16.42
CA ARG A 51 -7.32 -15.25 16.35
C ARG A 51 -6.17 -16.01 16.99
N LEU A 52 -4.95 -15.49 16.85
CA LEU A 52 -3.75 -16.10 17.43
C LEU A 52 -3.53 -15.74 18.91
N GLY A 53 -4.40 -14.88 19.47
CA GLY A 53 -4.26 -14.43 20.86
C GLY A 53 -3.00 -13.60 21.10
N TRP A 54 -2.53 -12.86 20.08
CA TRP A 54 -1.37 -11.99 20.22
C TRP A 54 -1.70 -10.80 21.13
N GLU A 55 -0.76 -10.39 21.98
CA GLU A 55 -0.93 -9.23 22.87
C GLU A 55 0.04 -8.08 22.52
N PHE A 56 0.79 -8.22 21.43
CA PHE A 56 1.79 -7.24 21.00
C PHE A 56 1.13 -5.92 20.60
N LEU A 57 1.42 -4.86 21.36
CA LEU A 57 0.91 -3.49 21.12
C LEU A 57 -0.62 -3.48 20.96
N LYS A 58 -1.32 -4.16 21.87
CA LYS A 58 -2.78 -4.19 21.89
C LYS A 58 -3.34 -2.98 22.64
N VAL A 59 -4.32 -2.31 22.05
CA VAL A 59 -5.00 -1.14 22.63
C VAL A 59 -6.46 -1.52 22.87
N GLY A 60 -6.77 -1.88 24.12
CA GLY A 60 -8.08 -2.43 24.48
C GLY A 60 -8.37 -3.71 23.71
N SER A 61 -9.34 -3.65 22.81
CA SER A 61 -9.66 -4.79 21.93
C SER A 61 -8.91 -4.76 20.59
N LEU A 62 -8.29 -3.64 20.22
CA LEU A 62 -7.63 -3.47 18.93
C LEU A 62 -6.20 -4.00 18.94
N GLN A 63 -5.85 -4.80 17.95
CA GLN A 63 -4.48 -5.31 17.74
C GLN A 63 -3.65 -4.30 16.96
N MET A 64 -3.24 -3.21 17.61
CA MET A 64 -2.59 -2.10 16.93
C MET A 64 -1.20 -2.46 16.40
N GLY A 65 -0.40 -3.23 17.15
CA GLY A 65 0.94 -3.64 16.70
C GLY A 65 0.89 -4.47 15.42
N ILE A 66 0.14 -5.58 15.47
CA ILE A 66 0.02 -6.51 14.35
C ILE A 66 -0.71 -5.87 13.17
N GLY A 67 -1.74 -5.05 13.42
CA GLY A 67 -2.38 -4.25 12.39
C GLY A 67 -1.40 -3.29 11.71
N THR A 68 -0.51 -2.65 12.46
CA THR A 68 0.49 -1.73 11.87
C THR A 68 1.50 -2.49 11.02
N ILE A 69 2.04 -3.61 11.50
CA ILE A 69 3.03 -4.43 10.77
C ILE A 69 2.43 -4.92 9.44
N SER A 70 1.22 -5.46 9.48
CA SER A 70 0.51 -5.95 8.29
C SER A 70 0.14 -4.83 7.32
N ALA A 71 -0.28 -3.65 7.80
CA ALA A 71 -0.52 -2.48 6.96
C ALA A 71 0.74 -2.05 6.19
N ILE A 72 1.88 -1.98 6.88
CA ILE A 72 3.18 -1.66 6.26
C ILE A 72 3.51 -2.70 5.19
N LEU A 73 3.36 -3.99 5.51
CA LEU A 73 3.63 -5.08 4.58
C LEU A 73 2.76 -4.98 3.31
N PHE A 74 1.46 -4.74 3.44
CA PHE A 74 0.56 -4.56 2.30
C PHE A 74 0.96 -3.35 1.45
N MET A 75 1.22 -2.19 2.06
CA MET A 75 1.65 -1.00 1.32
C MET A 75 2.96 -1.24 0.55
N LEU A 76 3.94 -1.91 1.17
CA LEU A 76 5.20 -2.27 0.52
C LEU A 76 4.97 -3.22 -0.67
N LEU A 77 4.11 -4.23 -0.52
CA LEU A 77 3.76 -5.15 -1.60
C LEU A 77 3.05 -4.43 -2.75
N GLY A 78 2.06 -3.58 -2.46
CA GLY A 78 1.36 -2.80 -3.49
C GLY A 78 2.28 -1.82 -4.21
N HIS A 79 3.18 -1.17 -3.47
CA HIS A 79 4.19 -0.30 -4.04
C HIS A 79 5.12 -1.09 -4.98
N TRP A 80 5.60 -2.26 -4.54
CA TRP A 80 6.47 -3.12 -5.34
C TRP A 80 5.78 -3.60 -6.63
N LEU A 81 4.51 -4.01 -6.54
CA LEU A 81 3.73 -4.45 -7.71
C LEU A 81 3.48 -3.32 -8.72
N SER A 82 3.45 -2.05 -8.28
CA SER A 82 3.28 -0.90 -9.17
C SER A 82 4.49 -0.61 -10.07
N PHE A 83 5.66 -1.21 -9.85
CA PHE A 83 6.87 -0.93 -10.63
C PHE A 83 6.94 -1.64 -11.99
N LYS A 84 5.97 -2.48 -12.35
CA LYS A 84 5.96 -3.15 -13.64
C LYS A 84 5.32 -2.27 -14.71
N GLN A 85 6.12 -1.53 -15.48
CA GLN A 85 5.68 -1.04 -16.78
C GLN A 85 5.67 -2.22 -17.77
N PRO A 86 4.63 -2.37 -18.62
CA PRO A 86 4.75 -3.23 -19.78
C PRO A 86 5.74 -2.59 -20.75
N GLU A 87 6.88 -3.26 -20.92
CA GLU A 87 7.89 -3.01 -21.96
C GLU A 87 7.27 -3.29 -23.34
N ALA A 88 6.39 -2.41 -23.80
CA ALA A 88 5.60 -2.63 -25.01
C ALA A 88 5.65 -1.43 -25.98
N GLU A 89 6.79 -0.72 -26.10
CA GLU A 89 6.99 0.25 -27.19
C GLU A 89 8.47 0.53 -27.50
N THR A 90 9.33 -0.49 -27.54
CA THR A 90 10.68 -0.32 -28.14
C THR A 90 10.96 -1.28 -29.30
N ALA A 91 10.00 -2.15 -29.62
CA ALA A 91 10.06 -3.04 -30.78
C ALA A 91 9.54 -2.40 -32.09
N ARG A 92 9.58 -1.06 -32.23
CA ARG A 92 9.44 -0.42 -33.55
C ARG A 92 10.85 -0.22 -34.13
N PRO A 93 11.31 -1.05 -35.09
CA PRO A 93 12.51 -0.69 -35.84
C PRO A 93 12.23 0.64 -36.55
N LYS A 94 13.05 1.67 -36.26
CA LYS A 94 13.04 2.93 -37.01
C LYS A 94 13.24 2.57 -38.49
N ARG A 95 12.24 2.91 -39.32
CA ARG A 95 12.33 2.78 -40.79
C ARG A 95 13.63 3.42 -41.26
N PRO A 96 14.50 2.73 -42.03
CA PRO A 96 15.65 3.37 -42.61
C PRO A 96 15.17 4.47 -43.57
N THR A 97 15.47 5.72 -43.23
CA THR A 97 15.33 6.87 -44.11
C THR A 97 16.19 6.59 -45.34
N ARG A 98 15.55 6.17 -46.43
CA ARG A 98 16.21 5.96 -47.71
C ARG A 98 16.70 7.34 -48.16
N SER A 99 18.01 7.56 -48.06
CA SER A 99 18.67 8.71 -48.64
C SER A 99 18.41 8.69 -50.14
N VAL A 100 17.54 9.57 -50.60
CA VAL A 100 17.39 9.84 -52.03
C VAL A 100 18.60 10.68 -52.42
N ARG A 101 19.63 9.97 -52.84
CA ARG A 101 20.73 10.51 -53.62
C ARG A 101 20.17 10.92 -54.98
N ARG A 102 20.15 12.21 -55.28
CA ARG A 102 20.31 12.80 -56.62
C ARG A 102 20.51 14.29 -56.51
#